data_AF-A0A954S3Q7-F1
#
_entry.id   AF-A0A954S3Q7-F1
#
_cell.length_a   1.000
_cell.length_b   1.000
_cell.length_c   1.000
_cell.angle_alpha   90.00
_cell.angle_beta   90.00
_cell.angle_gamma   90.00
#
_symmetry.space_group_name_H-M   'P 1'
#
loop_
_entity.id
_entity.type
_entity.pdbx_description
1 polymer ?
#
loop_
_entity_poly.entity_id
_entity_poly.type
_entity_poly.pdbx_seq_one_letter_code
_entity_poly.pdbx_strand_id
1 'polypeptide(L)' 'MGIKQRLIVIAVVLGGAWPACAEPPALKPWDQNPWYWSYNNQPVSLLGGSDDDNLFQWPADKLIPQLD' A
#
# COMPACT_ATOMS: atom_id res chain seq x y z
N MET A 1 -30.12 37.59 -43.96
CA MET A 1 -30.79 36.36 -43.46
C MET A 1 -29.98 35.16 -43.92
N GLY A 2 -29.41 34.37 -43.01
CA GLY A 2 -28.71 33.12 -43.37
C GLY A 2 -27.38 32.88 -42.65
N ILE A 3 -27.43 32.76 -41.33
CA ILE A 3 -26.32 32.26 -40.51
C ILE A 3 -26.11 30.79 -40.89
N LYS A 4 -25.03 30.46 -41.61
CA LYS A 4 -24.66 29.06 -41.89
C LYS A 4 -23.41 28.69 -41.10
N GLN A 5 -23.70 28.04 -39.98
CA GLN A 5 -22.89 27.05 -39.25
C GLN A 5 -21.40 27.35 -39.10
N ARG A 6 -21.08 28.00 -37.97
CA ARG A 6 -19.72 28.04 -37.42
C ARG A 6 -19.32 26.64 -37.00
N LEU A 7 -18.31 26.09 -37.66
CA LEU A 7 -17.46 25.01 -37.16
C LEU A 7 -16.94 25.42 -35.77
N ILE A 8 -17.47 24.78 -34.74
CA ILE A 8 -16.90 24.82 -33.41
C ILE A 8 -16.70 23.35 -33.03
N VAL A 9 -15.54 22.81 -33.42
CA VAL A 9 -14.99 21.63 -32.75
C VAL A 9 -14.49 22.14 -31.41
N ILE A 10 -15.41 22.22 -30.44
CA ILE A 10 -15.04 22.33 -29.04
C ILE A 10 -14.44 20.95 -28.70
N ALA A 11 -13.12 20.84 -28.82
CA ALA A 11 -12.40 19.93 -27.96
C ALA A 11 -12.49 20.54 -26.56
N VAL A 12 -13.58 20.25 -25.83
CA VAL A 12 -13.50 20.43 -24.38
C VAL A 12 -12.48 19.38 -23.95
N VAL A 13 -11.25 19.84 -23.78
CA VAL A 13 -10.32 19.29 -22.81
C VAL A 13 -11.00 19.51 -21.46
N LEU A 14 -12.04 18.72 -21.19
CA LEU A 14 -12.52 18.51 -19.84
C LEU A 14 -11.32 17.85 -19.20
N GLY A 15 -10.70 18.57 -18.27
CA GLY A 15 -9.76 18.02 -17.31
C GLY A 15 -10.46 16.96 -16.47
N GLY A 16 -10.84 15.86 -17.11
CA GLY A 16 -11.11 14.62 -16.44
C GLY A 16 -9.79 14.27 -15.81
N ALA A 17 -9.68 14.58 -14.51
CA ALA A 17 -8.79 13.85 -13.66
C ALA A 17 -9.10 12.38 -13.97
N TRP A 18 -8.18 11.72 -14.68
CA TRP A 18 -8.20 10.27 -14.71
C TRP A 18 -8.28 9.87 -13.23
N PRO A 19 -9.21 9.00 -12.84
CA PRO A 19 -9.18 8.49 -11.49
C PRO A 19 -7.77 7.92 -11.31
N ALA A 20 -6.98 8.59 -10.47
CA ALA A 20 -5.71 8.03 -10.07
C ALA A 20 -6.05 6.67 -9.52
N CYS A 21 -5.43 5.62 -10.06
CA CYS A 21 -5.54 4.30 -9.47
C CYS A 21 -5.11 4.49 -8.02
N ALA A 22 -6.05 4.40 -7.07
CA ALA A 22 -5.75 4.63 -5.68
C ALA A 22 -4.64 3.64 -5.33
N GLU A 23 -3.47 4.14 -4.96
CA GLU A 23 -2.38 3.27 -4.56
C GLU A 23 -2.87 2.44 -3.37
N PRO A 24 -2.62 1.12 -3.36
CA PRO A 24 -2.98 0.30 -2.22
C PRO A 24 -2.33 0.90 -0.97
N PRO A 25 -3.02 0.84 0.20
CA PRO A 25 -2.49 1.43 1.42
C PRO A 25 -1.07 0.91 1.69
N ALA A 26 -0.10 1.81 1.80
CA ALA A 26 1.26 1.44 2.17
C ALA A 26 1.35 1.23 3.69
N LEU A 27 2.23 0.32 4.08
CA LEU A 27 2.65 0.23 5.48
C LEU A 27 3.49 1.47 5.82
N LYS A 28 3.16 2.15 6.92
CA LYS A 28 3.87 3.36 7.38
C LYS A 28 4.05 3.35 8.90
N PRO A 29 4.99 4.11 9.48
CA PRO A 29 5.04 4.31 10.93
C PRO A 29 3.69 4.82 11.46
N TRP A 30 3.30 4.38 12.65
CA TRP A 30 2.05 4.83 13.28
C TRP A 30 2.23 6.22 13.89
N ASP A 31 1.40 7.18 13.49
CA ASP A 31 1.58 8.60 13.82
C ASP A 31 1.55 8.89 15.34
N GLN A 32 0.74 8.15 16.10
CA GLN A 32 0.65 8.31 17.57
C GLN A 32 1.80 7.65 18.33
N ASN A 33 2.39 6.59 17.79
CA ASN A 33 3.55 5.92 18.38
C ASN A 33 4.40 5.27 17.26
N PRO A 34 5.48 5.94 16.82
CA PRO A 34 6.32 5.48 15.71
C PRO A 34 7.05 4.16 15.92
N TRP A 35 6.98 3.57 17.12
CA TRP A 35 7.46 2.20 17.39
C TRP A 35 6.57 1.12 16.76
N TYR A 36 5.35 1.47 16.34
CA TYR A 36 4.41 0.58 15.67
C TYR A 36 4.20 0.95 14.21
N TRP A 37 3.58 0.04 13.47
CA TRP A 37 3.19 0.23 12.07
C TRP A 37 1.70 0.57 11.96
N SER A 38 1.33 1.17 10.84
CA SER A 38 -0.06 1.35 10.46
C SER A 38 -0.33 0.89 9.03
N TYR A 39 -1.51 0.33 8.82
CA TYR A 39 -2.05 -0.03 7.52
C TYR A 39 -3.47 0.53 7.44
N ASN A 40 -3.80 1.25 6.37
CA ASN A 40 -5.08 1.96 6.24
C ASN A 40 -5.43 2.83 7.47
N ASN A 41 -4.43 3.53 8.02
CA ASN A 41 -4.54 4.39 9.21
C ASN A 41 -4.98 3.66 10.51
N GLN A 42 -4.88 2.33 10.54
CA GLN A 42 -5.11 1.54 11.75
C GLN A 42 -3.77 0.99 12.25
N PRO A 43 -3.54 0.95 13.58
CA PRO A 43 -2.33 0.35 14.13
C PRO A 43 -2.31 -1.15 13.85
N VAL A 44 -1.15 -1.67 13.44
CA VAL A 44 -0.93 -3.10 13.18
C VAL A 44 0.38 -3.56 13.81
N SER A 45 0.43 -4.83 14.21
CA SER A 45 1.66 -5.50 14.65
C SER A 45 2.16 -6.43 13.54
N LEU A 46 3.45 -6.35 13.21
CA LEU A 46 4.08 -7.29 12.29
C LEU A 46 4.52 -8.53 13.08
N LEU A 47 4.17 -9.71 12.58
CA LEU A 47 4.61 -10.99 13.13
C LEU A 47 5.87 -11.45 12.40
N GLY A 48 6.80 -12.13 13.08
CA GLY A 48 8.02 -12.65 12.45
C GLY A 48 9.26 -11.78 12.62
N GLY A 49 9.20 -10.73 13.45
CA GLY A 49 10.34 -9.87 13.78
C GLY A 49 11.01 -10.18 15.11
N SER A 50 10.51 -11.16 15.86
CA SER A 50 11.15 -11.65 17.08
C SER A 50 12.23 -12.67 16.74
N ASP A 51 13.28 -12.72 17.57
CA ASP A 51 14.29 -13.79 17.54
C ASP A 51 13.65 -15.19 17.75
N ASP A 52 12.47 -15.23 18.37
CA ASP A 52 11.71 -16.45 18.62
C ASP A 52 10.86 -16.92 17.43
N ASP A 53 10.59 -16.05 16.45
CA ASP A 53 9.64 -16.34 15.37
C ASP A 53 10.31 -16.94 14.12
N ASN A 54 11.65 -16.92 14.05
CA ASN A 54 12.40 -17.52 12.96
C ASN A 54 12.99 -18.87 13.38
N LEU A 55 12.26 -19.94 13.12
CA LEU A 55 12.69 -21.32 13.38
C LEU A 55 14.07 -21.63 12.78
N PHE A 56 14.45 -20.98 11.68
CA PHE A 56 15.73 -21.21 11.01
C PHE A 56 16.92 -20.46 11.63
N GLN A 57 16.69 -19.59 12.63
CA GLN A 57 17.75 -18.96 13.40
C GLN A 57 18.22 -19.79 14.60
N TRP A 58 17.54 -20.90 14.91
CA TRP A 58 17.92 -21.74 16.03
C TRP A 58 19.24 -22.48 15.74
N PRO A 59 20.11 -22.66 16.75
CA PRO A 59 21.25 -23.56 16.67
C PRO A 59 20.84 -24.96 16.19
N ALA A 60 21.71 -25.63 15.44
CA ALA A 60 21.40 -26.91 14.79
C ALA A 60 20.92 -27.97 15.78
N ASP A 61 21.47 -28.01 17.00
CA ASP A 61 21.08 -28.92 18.08
C ASP A 61 19.63 -28.69 18.58
N LYS A 62 19.11 -27.47 18.43
CA LYS A 62 17.71 -27.14 18.78
C LYS A 62 16.76 -27.22 17.59
N LEU A 63 17.25 -26.95 16.38
CA LEU A 63 16.46 -26.95 15.14
C LEU A 63 16.13 -28.36 14.67
N ILE A 64 17.14 -29.24 14.58
CA ILE A 64 16.98 -30.59 14.00
C ILE A 64 15.83 -31.39 14.66
N PRO A 65 15.65 -31.40 15.99
CA PRO A 65 14.55 -32.13 16.63
C PRO A 65 13.13 -31.63 16.31
N GLN A 66 12.97 -30.42 15.74
CA GLN A 66 11.66 -29.84 15.39
C GLN A 66 11.27 -30.13 13.93
N LEU A 67 12.16 -30.74 13.14
CA LEU A 67 11.97 -30.97 11.70
C LEU A 67 11.57 -32.42 11.35
N ASP A 68 11.48 -33.29 12.36
CA ASP A 68 11.12 -34.71 12.23
C ASP A 68 9.61 -34.97 12.47
#